data_AF-A0A4U0RHJ5-F1
#
_entry.id   AF-A0A4U0RHJ5-F1
#
_cell.length_a   1.000
_cell.length_b   1.000
_cell.length_c   1.000
_cell.angle_alpha   90.00
_cell.angle_beta   90.00
_cell.angle_gamma   90.00
#
_symmetry.space_group_name_H-M   'P 1'
#
loop_
_entity.id
_entity.type
_entity.pdbx_description
1 polymer ?
#
loop_
_entity_poly.entity_id
_entity_poly.type
_entity_poly.pdbx_seq_one_letter_code
_entity_poly.pdbx_strand_id
1 'polypeptide(L)' 'MGVQLLRDALRRRRTKCPAVAVTPDVRLLGAAQALVTASARADLLVIGRARRCLDGVPHAVAHHACCPVALVPYS' A
#
# COMPACT_ATOMS: atom_id res chain seq x y z
N MET A 1 -5.46 -10.72 14.87
CA MET A 1 -6.26 -9.48 15.05
C MET A 1 -6.10 -8.48 13.89
N GLY A 2 -4.90 -8.22 13.39
CA GLY A 2 -4.65 -7.18 12.36
C GLY A 2 -5.43 -7.32 11.04
N VAL A 3 -5.65 -8.53 10.54
CA VAL A 3 -6.39 -8.75 9.27
C VAL A 3 -7.87 -8.32 9.39
N GLN A 4 -8.48 -8.45 10.56
CA GLN A 4 -9.87 -8.04 10.77
C GLN A 4 -10.00 -6.51 10.71
N LEU A 5 -9.11 -5.78 11.38
CA LEU A 5 -9.05 -4.32 11.31
C LEU A 5 -8.84 -3.82 9.86
N LEU A 6 -7.97 -4.49 9.09
CA LEU A 6 -7.74 -4.16 7.69
C LEU A 6 -8.99 -4.44 6.83
N ARG A 7 -9.63 -5.60 7.00
CA ARG A 7 -10.89 -5.94 6.32
C ARG A 7 -11.96 -4.90 6.60
N ASP A 8 -12.05 -4.48 7.85
CA ASP A 8 -13.02 -3.49 8.32
C ASP A 8 -12.79 -2.13 7.68
N ALA A 9 -11.54 -1.66 7.60
CA ALA A 9 -11.17 -0.42 6.93
C ALA A 9 -11.48 -0.44 5.42
N LEU A 10 -11.39 -1.61 4.78
CA LEU A 10 -11.67 -1.78 3.34
C LEU A 10 -13.16 -1.88 3.00
N ARG A 11 -14.06 -2.07 3.99
CA ARG A 11 -15.50 -2.27 3.75
C ARG A 11 -16.13 -1.18 2.88
N ARG A 12 -15.91 0.10 3.21
CA ARG A 12 -16.49 1.23 2.47
C ARG A 12 -15.99 1.34 1.02
N ARG A 13 -14.78 0.84 0.73
CA ARG A 13 -14.25 0.87 -0.65
C ARG A 13 -14.78 -0.28 -1.48
N ARG A 14 -14.91 -1.48 -0.89
CA ARG A 14 -15.52 -2.63 -1.56
C ARG A 14 -16.96 -2.37 -1.99
N THR A 15 -17.75 -1.65 -1.19
CA THR A 15 -19.11 -1.28 -1.59
C THR A 15 -19.16 -0.25 -2.72
N LYS A 16 -18.19 0.68 -2.79
CA LYS A 16 -18.10 1.68 -3.86
C LYS A 16 -17.54 1.14 -5.17
N CYS A 17 -16.68 0.11 -5.10
CA CYS A 17 -15.99 -0.47 -6.26
C CYS A 17 -16.06 -2.01 -6.21
N PRO A 18 -17.25 -2.62 -6.40
CA PRO A 18 -17.45 -4.05 -6.20
C PRO A 18 -16.73 -4.93 -7.22
N ALA A 19 -16.44 -4.38 -8.42
CA ALA A 19 -15.70 -5.10 -9.47
C ALA A 19 -14.21 -5.29 -9.15
N VAL A 20 -13.67 -4.60 -8.15
CA VAL A 20 -12.25 -4.70 -7.77
C VAL A 20 -12.09 -5.77 -6.69
N ALA A 21 -11.47 -6.89 -7.05
CA ALA A 21 -11.09 -7.91 -6.07
C ALA A 21 -10.02 -7.36 -5.12
N VAL A 22 -10.27 -7.44 -3.81
CA VAL A 22 -9.35 -6.94 -2.78
C VAL A 22 -8.92 -8.07 -1.88
N THR A 23 -7.62 -8.39 -1.88
CA THR A 23 -7.02 -9.37 -0.98
C THR A 23 -6.35 -8.64 0.20
N PRO A 24 -6.89 -8.70 1.43
CA PRO A 24 -6.27 -8.07 2.59
C PRO A 24 -4.98 -8.81 2.96
N ASP A 25 -3.92 -8.06 3.21
CA ASP A 25 -2.62 -8.62 3.49
C ASP A 25 -1.94 -7.93 4.66
N VAL A 26 -1.44 -8.71 5.63
CA VAL A 26 -0.70 -8.22 6.80
C VAL A 26 0.60 -8.99 6.89
N ARG A 27 1.72 -8.28 7.05
CA ARG A 27 3.07 -8.85 7.11
C ARG A 27 3.76 -8.45 8.40
N LEU A 28 4.53 -9.39 8.97
CA LEU A 28 5.40 -9.17 10.12
C LEU A 28 6.78 -8.70 9.66
N LEU A 29 6.78 -7.59 8.91
CA LEU A 29 7.98 -6.96 8.34
C LEU A 29 7.89 -5.46 8.56
N GLY A 30 9.04 -4.77 8.51
CA GLY A 30 9.04 -3.30 8.39
C GLY A 30 8.28 -2.87 7.14
N ALA A 31 7.52 -1.77 7.22
CA ALA A 31 6.62 -1.35 6.14
C ALA A 31 7.32 -1.18 4.79
N ALA A 32 8.50 -0.56 4.76
CA ALA A 32 9.30 -0.42 3.53
C ALA A 32 9.70 -1.79 2.95
N GLN A 33 10.21 -2.69 3.79
CA GLN A 33 10.62 -4.03 3.35
C GLN A 33 9.42 -4.84 2.83
N ALA A 34 8.27 -4.76 3.50
CA ALA A 34 7.05 -5.43 3.07
C ALA A 34 6.58 -4.95 1.69
N LEU A 35 6.56 -3.63 1.47
CA LEU A 35 6.13 -3.01 0.23
C LEU A 35 7.10 -3.27 -0.93
N VAL A 36 8.42 -3.18 -0.69
CA VAL A 36 9.44 -3.52 -1.69
C VAL A 36 9.33 -4.99 -2.10
N THR A 37 9.15 -5.91 -1.14
CA THR A 37 8.97 -7.33 -1.44
C THR A 37 7.70 -7.59 -2.24
N ALA A 38 6.59 -6.90 -1.92
CA ALA A 38 5.34 -7.03 -2.66
C ALA A 38 5.43 -6.45 -4.08
N SER A 39 6.23 -5.39 -4.28
CA SER A 39 6.40 -4.73 -5.58
C SER A 39 6.92 -5.66 -6.67
N ALA A 40 7.70 -6.69 -6.31
CA ALA A 40 8.21 -7.69 -7.25
C ALA A 40 7.12 -8.54 -7.94
N ARG A 41 5.88 -8.51 -7.44
CA ARG A 41 4.73 -9.24 -8.00
C ARG A 41 3.56 -8.32 -8.39
N ALA A 42 3.79 -7.02 -8.44
CA ALA A 42 2.75 -6.02 -8.71
C ALA A 42 3.11 -5.21 -9.96
N ASP A 43 2.12 -4.92 -10.79
CA ASP A 43 2.30 -4.03 -11.96
C ASP A 43 2.39 -2.55 -11.56
N LEU A 44 1.82 -2.20 -10.40
CA LEU A 44 1.81 -0.85 -9.84
C LEU A 44 1.72 -0.91 -8.32
N LEU A 45 2.56 -0.15 -7.63
CA LEU A 45 2.46 0.04 -6.19
C LEU A 45 1.88 1.42 -5.85
N VAL A 46 0.81 1.45 -5.05
CA VAL A 46 0.13 2.69 -4.65
C VAL A 46 0.34 2.92 -3.16
N ILE A 47 0.86 4.10 -2.78
CA ILE A 47 1.13 4.46 -1.39
C ILE A 47 0.51 5.84 -1.11
N GLY A 48 -0.17 5.96 0.02
CA GLY A 48 -0.65 7.26 0.50
C GLY A 48 0.50 8.12 1.03
N ARG A 49 0.48 9.42 0.75
CA ARG A 49 1.42 10.39 1.34
C ARG A 49 0.65 11.37 2.24
N ALA A 50 1.03 11.42 3.51
CA ALA A 50 0.46 12.36 4.49
C ALA A 50 1.24 13.69 4.55
N ARG A 51 2.51 13.68 4.11
CA ARG A 51 3.38 14.86 4.05
C ARG A 51 3.83 15.10 2.62
N ARG A 52 4.25 16.34 2.30
CA ARG A 52 4.82 16.69 0.98
C ARG A 52 6.23 16.13 0.80
N CYS A 53 6.90 15.74 1.88
CA CYS A 53 8.24 15.19 1.86
C CYS A 53 8.24 13.70 1.47
N LEU A 54 9.27 13.29 0.74
CA LEU A 54 9.58 11.90 0.43
C LEU A 54 10.63 11.40 1.41
N ASP A 55 10.23 11.23 2.66
CA ASP A 55 11.05 10.72 3.76
C ASP A 55 10.51 9.38 4.30
N GLY A 56 11.37 8.56 4.90
CA GLY A 56 10.98 7.27 5.49
C GLY A 56 10.49 6.24 4.47
N VAL A 57 9.30 5.67 4.67
CA VAL A 57 8.77 4.57 3.86
C VAL A 57 8.57 4.97 2.38
N PRO A 58 7.89 6.09 2.04
CA PRO A 58 7.82 6.55 0.65
C PRO A 58 9.17 6.68 -0.04
N HIS A 59 10.19 7.19 0.66
CA HIS A 59 11.55 7.32 0.11
C HIS A 59 12.16 5.96 -0.24
N ALA A 60 12.18 5.05 0.76
CA ALA A 60 12.77 3.73 0.59
C ALA A 60 12.07 2.94 -0.50
N VAL A 61 10.74 3.04 -0.60
CA VAL A 61 9.99 2.32 -1.63
C VAL A 61 10.20 2.93 -3.02
N ALA A 62 10.21 4.27 -3.14
CA ALA A 62 10.47 4.92 -4.42
C ALA A 62 11.84 4.54 -5.00
N HIS A 63 12.84 4.33 -4.14
CA HIS A 63 14.18 3.95 -4.57
C HIS A 63 14.36 2.45 -4.86
N HIS A 64 13.60 1.58 -4.17
CA HIS A 64 13.85 0.12 -4.21
C HIS A 64 12.71 -0.72 -4.79
N ALA A 65 11.56 -0.14 -5.15
CA ALA A 65 10.47 -0.89 -5.76
C ALA A 65 10.88 -1.51 -7.10
N CYS A 66 10.39 -2.72 -7.35
CA CYS A 66 10.58 -3.45 -8.61
C CYS A 66 9.49 -3.10 -9.64
N CYS A 67 8.61 -2.15 -9.35
CA CYS A 67 7.53 -1.71 -10.23
C CYS A 67 7.26 -0.20 -10.08
N PRO A 68 6.54 0.42 -11.02
CA PRO A 68 6.13 1.82 -10.89
C PRO A 68 5.44 2.12 -9.56
N VAL A 69 5.68 3.31 -9.00
CA VAL A 69 5.11 3.74 -7.71
C VAL A 69 4.26 5.00 -7.90
N ALA A 70 2.99 4.93 -7.49
CA ALA A 70 2.07 6.07 -7.44
C ALA A 70 1.92 6.57 -5.99
N LEU A 71 2.34 7.82 -5.75
CA LEU A 71 2.20 8.49 -4.46
C LEU A 71 0.97 9.38 -4.42
N VAL A 72 -0.06 8.94 -3.70
CA VAL A 72 -1.37 9.60 -3.67
C VAL A 72 -1.45 10.55 -2.46
N PRO A 73 -1.59 11.88 -2.66
CA PRO A 73 -1.80 12.80 -1.55
C PRO A 73 -3.07 12.45 -0.78
N TYR A 74 -2.97 12.55 0.54
CA TYR A 74 -4.15 12.66 1.39
C TYR A 74 -4.46 14.14 1.62
N SER A 75 -5.67 14.57 1.26
CA SER A 75 -6.18 15.94 1.42
C SER A 75 -6.79 16.14 2.80
#